data_AF-A0A6B3RRK7-F1
#
_entry.id   AF-A0A6B3RRK7-F1
#
_cell.length_a   1.000
_cell.length_b   1.000
_cell.length_c   1.000
_cell.angle_alpha   90.00
_cell.angle_beta   90.00
_cell.angle_gamma   90.00
#
_symmetry.space_group_name_H-M   'P 1'
#
loop_
_entity.id
_entity.type
_entity.pdbx_description
1 polymer ?
#
loop_
_entity_poly.entity_id
_entity_poly.type
_entity_poly.pdbx_seq_one_letter_code
_entity_poly.pdbx_strand_id
1 'polypeptide(L)'
;MFVSITADAVSEKAENPYTFQLMQGVANNYPEVLSYIQDWSSDAKEIDCDFGGHKSELLRVPVNRRLYTRWLNPWLAKQTAALWYYETKEILDKSKRISVTWLPVDTFIFSGAPIKICEILPFVGEMATRSQSFGSKFSYRYSLSNETDFGAFLIIYRDCVAGFAVVAPSEMFIRYNSQIRVGDLFRPVPGRGLEMCLELPLAIV
;
A
#
# COMPACT_ATOMS: atom_id res chain seq x y z
N MET A 1 -11.40 -9.79 4.98
CA MET A 1 -11.01 -8.86 3.89
C MET A 1 -10.54 -9.72 2.75
N PHE A 2 -10.56 -9.25 1.50
CA PHE A 2 -10.11 -10.07 0.37
C PHE A 2 -8.98 -9.36 -0.37
N VAL A 3 -8.08 -10.16 -0.96
CA VAL A 3 -7.09 -9.73 -1.94
C VAL A 3 -7.29 -10.50 -3.22
N SER A 4 -7.02 -9.86 -4.36
CA SER A 4 -6.94 -10.55 -5.64
C SER A 4 -5.48 -10.81 -5.96
N ILE A 5 -5.14 -12.05 -6.28
CA ILE A 5 -3.81 -12.50 -6.69
C ILE A 5 -3.90 -13.15 -8.06
N THR A 6 -2.87 -13.07 -8.88
CA THR A 6 -2.86 -13.76 -10.18
C THR A 6 -2.87 -15.27 -9.97
N ALA A 7 -3.71 -16.00 -10.72
CA ALA A 7 -3.82 -17.46 -10.58
C ALA A 7 -2.47 -18.16 -10.79
N ASP A 8 -1.65 -17.63 -11.70
CA ASP A 8 -0.30 -18.11 -11.99
C ASP A 8 0.65 -18.05 -10.79
N ALA A 9 0.48 -17.08 -9.88
CA ALA A 9 1.32 -16.93 -8.69
C ALA A 9 1.03 -17.99 -7.60
N VAL A 10 -0.09 -18.73 -7.74
CA VAL A 10 -0.59 -19.68 -6.75
C VAL A 10 -0.64 -21.10 -7.28
N SER A 11 -0.56 -21.28 -8.61
CA SER A 11 -0.54 -22.62 -9.20
C SER A 11 0.70 -23.40 -8.74
N GLU A 12 0.58 -24.73 -8.57
CA GLU A 12 1.76 -25.62 -8.43
C GLU A 12 2.71 -25.52 -9.63
N LYS A 13 2.27 -24.87 -10.72
CA LYS A 13 3.03 -24.50 -11.91
C LYS A 13 3.61 -23.08 -11.84
N ALA A 14 3.63 -22.43 -10.68
CA ALA A 14 4.36 -21.18 -10.50
C ALA A 14 5.85 -21.46 -10.69
N GLU A 15 6.31 -21.46 -11.93
CA GLU A 15 7.70 -21.66 -12.37
C GLU A 15 8.60 -20.49 -11.98
N ASN A 16 8.27 -19.76 -10.92
CA ASN A 16 9.07 -18.67 -10.40
C ASN A 16 9.72 -19.07 -9.06
N PRO A 17 10.89 -19.75 -9.11
CA PRO A 17 11.69 -20.10 -7.92
C PRO A 17 11.88 -18.92 -6.96
N TYR A 18 11.90 -17.70 -7.48
CA TYR A 18 12.09 -16.49 -6.68
C TYR A 18 10.89 -16.17 -5.79
N THR A 19 9.65 -16.25 -6.30
CA THR A 19 8.45 -16.00 -5.49
C THR A 19 8.35 -17.02 -4.36
N PHE A 20 8.65 -18.28 -4.67
CA PHE A 20 8.68 -19.35 -3.66
C PHE A 20 9.78 -19.10 -2.60
N GLN A 21 10.99 -18.71 -3.01
CA GLN A 21 12.08 -18.35 -2.09
C GLN A 21 11.72 -17.13 -1.21
N LEU A 22 11.05 -16.12 -1.76
CA LEU A 22 10.56 -14.97 -1.00
C LEU A 22 9.52 -15.39 0.02
N MET A 23 8.55 -16.21 -0.38
CA MET A 23 7.53 -16.74 0.52
C MET A 23 8.15 -17.57 1.64
N GLN A 24 9.13 -18.43 1.32
CA GLN A 24 9.90 -19.17 2.34
C GLN A 24 10.68 -18.22 3.24
N GLY A 25 11.30 -17.18 2.70
CA GLY A 25 11.99 -16.15 3.48
C GLY A 25 11.05 -15.48 4.49
N VAL A 26 9.85 -15.09 4.05
CA VAL A 26 8.81 -14.53 4.93
C VAL A 26 8.37 -15.55 5.97
N ALA A 27 8.08 -16.80 5.56
CA ALA A 27 7.69 -17.88 6.45
C ALA A 27 8.70 -18.15 7.56
N ASN A 28 10.00 -18.14 7.21
CA ASN A 28 11.08 -18.44 8.14
C ASN A 28 11.34 -17.31 9.14
N ASN A 29 11.22 -16.05 8.70
CA ASN A 29 11.50 -14.89 9.56
C ASN A 29 10.27 -14.46 10.37
N TYR A 30 9.07 -14.65 9.83
CA TYR A 30 7.81 -14.16 10.39
C TYR A 30 6.69 -15.20 10.24
N PRO A 31 6.83 -16.37 10.89
CA PRO A 31 5.86 -17.47 10.75
C PRO A 31 4.43 -17.06 11.13
N GLU A 32 4.27 -16.09 12.03
CA GLU A 32 2.98 -15.55 12.42
C GLU A 32 2.24 -14.85 11.26
N VAL A 33 2.95 -14.35 10.26
CA VAL A 33 2.35 -13.73 9.06
C VAL A 33 1.52 -14.74 8.29
N LEU A 34 1.98 -16.00 8.23
CA LEU A 34 1.25 -17.07 7.54
C LEU A 34 -0.10 -17.33 8.20
N SER A 35 -0.21 -17.17 9.52
CA SER A 35 -1.50 -17.33 10.23
C SER A 35 -2.54 -16.27 9.85
N TYR A 36 -2.12 -15.14 9.29
CA TYR A 36 -3.03 -14.09 8.81
C TYR A 36 -3.56 -14.37 7.40
N ILE A 37 -3.02 -15.41 6.78
CA ILE A 37 -3.37 -15.82 5.45
C ILE A 37 -4.23 -17.08 5.61
N GLN A 38 -5.54 -16.95 5.41
CA GLN A 38 -6.49 -18.06 5.66
C GLN A 38 -6.28 -19.18 4.64
N ASP A 39 -6.73 -20.40 4.95
CA ASP A 39 -6.60 -21.55 4.05
C ASP A 39 -7.26 -21.26 2.68
N TRP A 40 -6.43 -21.02 1.65
CA TRP A 40 -6.87 -20.43 0.37
C TRP A 40 -7.88 -21.28 -0.38
N SER A 41 -7.87 -22.58 -0.14
CA SER A 41 -8.56 -23.58 -0.96
C SER A 41 -10.08 -23.59 -0.80
N SER A 42 -10.62 -23.15 0.33
CA SER A 42 -12.05 -23.32 0.65
C SER A 42 -12.95 -22.15 0.23
N ASP A 43 -12.39 -20.93 0.20
CA ASP A 43 -13.14 -19.68 -0.04
C ASP A 43 -12.57 -18.84 -1.19
N ALA A 44 -11.53 -19.31 -1.89
CA ALA A 44 -11.02 -18.63 -3.06
C ALA A 44 -12.06 -18.64 -4.19
N LYS A 45 -12.24 -17.48 -4.82
CA LYS A 45 -13.10 -17.34 -6.01
C LYS A 45 -12.28 -16.86 -7.18
N GLU A 46 -12.36 -17.57 -8.29
CA GLU A 46 -11.83 -17.09 -9.56
C GLU A 46 -12.63 -15.85 -10.02
N ILE A 47 -11.91 -14.86 -10.55
CA ILE A 47 -12.45 -13.62 -11.07
C ILE A 47 -11.76 -13.34 -12.41
N ASP A 48 -12.56 -13.31 -13.46
CA ASP A 48 -12.11 -12.86 -14.78
C ASP A 48 -11.95 -11.35 -14.79
N CYS A 49 -10.77 -10.88 -15.18
CA CYS A 49 -10.42 -9.47 -15.21
C CYS A 49 -9.96 -9.08 -16.60
N ASP A 50 -10.50 -7.99 -17.15
CA ASP A 50 -10.08 -7.44 -18.44
C ASP A 50 -9.18 -6.21 -18.23
N PHE A 51 -7.90 -6.34 -18.59
CA PHE A 51 -6.88 -5.31 -18.56
C PHE A 51 -6.73 -4.67 -19.94
N GLY A 52 -7.76 -3.94 -20.40
CA GLY A 52 -7.69 -3.19 -21.66
C GLY A 52 -7.53 -4.08 -22.90
N GLY A 53 -8.26 -5.20 -22.94
CA GLY A 53 -8.21 -6.22 -23.99
C GLY A 53 -7.43 -7.47 -23.58
N HIS A 54 -6.75 -7.46 -22.44
CA HIS A 54 -6.04 -8.62 -21.89
C HIS A 54 -6.85 -9.25 -20.77
N LYS A 55 -7.46 -10.41 -21.04
CA LYS A 55 -8.13 -11.20 -20.01
C LYS A 55 -7.09 -11.90 -19.14
N SER A 56 -7.18 -11.74 -17.83
CA SER A 56 -6.43 -12.52 -16.86
C SER A 56 -7.34 -13.08 -15.78
N GLU A 57 -7.01 -14.28 -15.31
CA GLU A 57 -7.69 -14.96 -14.22
C GLU A 57 -7.04 -14.58 -12.89
N LEU A 58 -7.84 -14.00 -11.99
CA LEU A 58 -7.42 -13.69 -10.63
C LEU A 58 -8.11 -14.60 -9.63
N LEU A 59 -7.41 -14.97 -8.56
CA LEU A 59 -7.99 -15.63 -7.39
C LEU A 59 -8.24 -14.59 -6.31
N ARG A 60 -9.49 -14.48 -5.85
CA ARG A 60 -9.86 -13.67 -4.71
C ARG A 60 -9.76 -14.49 -3.44
N VAL A 61 -8.79 -14.15 -2.60
CA VAL A 61 -8.45 -14.90 -1.40
C VAL A 61 -8.80 -14.12 -0.14
N PRO A 62 -9.45 -14.74 0.86
CA PRO A 62 -9.70 -14.07 2.12
C PRO A 62 -8.41 -13.93 2.94
N VAL A 63 -8.19 -12.73 3.45
CA VAL A 63 -7.05 -12.40 4.32
C VAL A 63 -7.52 -11.74 5.60
N ASN A 64 -6.80 -12.04 6.67
CA ASN A 64 -7.03 -11.46 7.98
C ASN A 64 -6.60 -9.98 7.95
N ARG A 65 -7.48 -9.10 8.45
CA ARG A 65 -7.21 -7.66 8.56
C ARG A 65 -5.91 -7.34 9.31
N ARG A 66 -5.48 -8.23 10.22
CA ARG A 66 -4.21 -8.08 10.96
C ARG A 66 -2.99 -8.01 10.05
N LEU A 67 -3.01 -8.67 8.89
CA LEU A 67 -1.93 -8.55 7.90
C LEU A 67 -1.74 -7.09 7.46
N TYR A 68 -2.84 -6.39 7.18
CA TYR A 68 -2.79 -4.98 6.81
C TYR A 68 -2.32 -4.12 7.97
N THR A 69 -3.00 -4.20 9.11
CA THR A 69 -2.76 -3.26 10.21
C THR A 69 -1.39 -3.45 10.87
N ARG A 70 -0.85 -4.68 10.87
CA ARG A 70 0.43 -4.99 11.55
C ARG A 70 1.63 -5.00 10.61
N TRP A 71 1.44 -5.23 9.31
CA TRP A 71 2.53 -5.40 8.36
C TRP A 71 2.45 -4.43 7.18
N LEU A 72 1.40 -4.52 6.37
CA LEU A 72 1.34 -3.82 5.09
C LEU A 72 1.17 -2.30 5.25
N ASN A 73 0.27 -1.84 6.12
CA ASN A 73 0.05 -0.42 6.36
C ASN A 73 1.27 0.26 7.00
N PRO A 74 1.91 -0.32 8.06
CA PRO A 74 3.16 0.24 8.58
C PRO A 74 4.28 0.30 7.55
N TRP A 75 4.37 -0.69 6.66
CA TRP A 75 5.36 -0.70 5.57
C TRP A 75 5.10 0.42 4.56
N LEU A 76 3.85 0.56 4.10
CA LEU A 76 3.45 1.62 3.18
C LEU A 76 3.70 3.01 3.80
N ALA A 77 3.34 3.22 5.07
CA ALA A 77 3.59 4.49 5.75
C ALA A 77 5.09 4.85 5.83
N LYS A 78 5.95 3.86 6.06
CA LYS A 78 7.41 4.06 6.05
C LYS A 78 7.93 4.43 4.66
N GLN A 79 7.43 3.79 3.60
CA GLN A 79 7.77 4.17 2.24
C GLN A 79 7.31 5.59 1.92
N THR A 80 6.08 5.94 2.28
CA THR A 80 5.57 7.30 2.10
C THR A 80 6.42 8.33 2.84
N ALA A 81 6.87 8.06 4.06
CA ALA A 81 7.77 8.94 4.78
C ALA A 81 9.13 9.09 4.07
N ALA A 82 9.68 8.00 3.52
CA ALA A 82 10.91 8.03 2.74
C ALA A 82 10.73 8.83 1.43
N LEU A 83 9.61 8.65 0.73
CA LEU A 83 9.27 9.38 -0.49
C LEU A 83 9.06 10.87 -0.19
N TRP A 84 8.36 11.21 0.90
CA TRP A 84 8.21 12.58 1.37
C TRP A 84 9.57 13.24 1.54
N TYR A 85 10.47 12.62 2.29
CA TYR A 85 11.83 13.15 2.48
C TYR A 85 12.60 13.22 1.15
N TYR A 86 12.44 12.23 0.28
CA TYR A 86 13.13 12.22 -1.01
C TYR A 86 12.72 13.40 -1.89
N GLU A 87 11.43 13.72 -1.95
CA GLU A 87 10.91 14.80 -2.79
C GLU A 87 11.05 16.19 -2.15
N THR A 88 10.81 16.31 -0.84
CA THR A 88 10.79 17.62 -0.15
C THR A 88 12.10 17.99 0.53
N LYS A 89 12.95 16.99 0.82
CA LYS A 89 14.12 17.10 1.72
C LYS A 89 13.76 17.45 3.18
N GLU A 90 12.48 17.38 3.53
CA GLU A 90 11.99 17.67 4.88
C GLU A 90 11.70 16.38 5.66
N ILE A 91 12.01 16.40 6.95
CA ILE A 91 11.63 15.33 7.87
C ILE A 91 10.20 15.59 8.33
N LEU A 92 9.37 14.55 8.32
CA LEU A 92 8.02 14.61 8.86
C LEU A 92 8.03 14.95 10.36
N ASP A 93 7.48 16.11 10.70
CA ASP A 93 7.38 16.55 12.09
C ASP A 93 6.12 16.00 12.79
N LYS A 94 6.03 16.23 14.10
CA LYS A 94 4.92 15.77 14.95
C LYS A 94 3.55 16.35 14.58
N SER A 95 3.48 17.42 13.78
CA SER A 95 2.23 18.04 13.35
C SER A 95 1.59 17.28 12.20
N LYS A 96 2.38 16.52 11.42
CA LYS A 96 1.92 15.76 10.27
C LYS A 96 1.43 14.36 10.62
N ARG A 97 0.57 13.82 9.75
CA ARG A 97 0.16 12.41 9.77
C ARG A 97 0.25 11.83 8.37
N ILE A 98 0.36 10.51 8.31
CA ILE A 98 0.32 9.74 7.07
C ILE A 98 -0.91 8.85 7.12
N SER A 99 -1.85 9.05 6.21
CA SER A 99 -2.93 8.09 5.96
C SER A 99 -2.52 7.18 4.82
N VAL A 100 -2.74 5.88 4.95
CA VAL A 100 -2.41 4.89 3.93
C VAL A 100 -3.63 4.04 3.61
N THR A 101 -3.76 3.65 2.35
CA THR A 101 -4.74 2.65 1.95
C THR A 101 -4.16 1.82 0.83
N TRP A 102 -4.44 0.52 0.85
CA TRP A 102 -4.11 -0.34 -0.27
C TRP A 102 -5.25 -0.31 -1.27
N LEU A 103 -4.88 -0.20 -2.53
CA LEU A 103 -5.80 -0.26 -3.65
C LEU A 103 -5.72 -1.69 -4.22
N PRO A 104 -6.66 -2.58 -3.85
CA PRO A 104 -6.69 -3.91 -4.40
C PRO A 104 -6.96 -3.88 -5.90
N VAL A 105 -6.53 -4.93 -6.60
CA VAL A 105 -6.56 -5.02 -8.06
C VAL A 105 -7.98 -4.84 -8.62
N ASP A 106 -9.01 -5.29 -7.89
CA ASP A 106 -10.42 -5.05 -8.22
C ASP A 106 -10.79 -3.55 -8.26
N THR A 107 -10.20 -2.73 -7.40
CA THR A 107 -10.35 -1.26 -7.43
C THR A 107 -9.72 -0.70 -8.69
N PHE A 108 -8.62 -1.29 -9.16
CA PHE A 108 -8.01 -0.91 -10.43
C PHE A 108 -8.88 -1.25 -11.64
N ILE A 109 -9.53 -2.40 -11.60
CA ILE A 109 -10.27 -2.96 -12.74
C ILE A 109 -11.67 -2.36 -12.86
N PHE A 110 -12.43 -2.28 -11.77
CA PHE A 110 -13.87 -2.08 -11.85
C PHE A 110 -14.35 -0.64 -11.63
N SER A 111 -13.49 0.27 -11.13
CA SER A 111 -13.95 1.58 -10.65
C SER A 111 -13.53 2.80 -11.50
N GLY A 112 -12.60 2.64 -12.45
CA GLY A 112 -11.99 3.77 -13.17
C GLY A 112 -11.22 4.76 -12.28
N ALA A 113 -11.13 4.48 -10.97
CA ALA A 113 -10.40 5.29 -9.99
C ALA A 113 -8.90 5.47 -10.31
N PRO A 114 -8.17 4.49 -10.88
CA PRO A 114 -6.75 4.66 -11.16
C PRO A 114 -6.45 5.79 -12.15
N ILE A 115 -7.29 5.94 -13.18
CA ILE A 115 -7.09 6.98 -14.19
C ILE A 115 -7.25 8.35 -13.55
N LYS A 116 -8.31 8.55 -12.77
CA LYS A 116 -8.56 9.81 -12.06
C LYS A 116 -7.49 10.11 -11.01
N ILE A 117 -7.05 9.12 -10.24
CA ILE A 117 -5.95 9.29 -9.28
C ILE A 117 -4.67 9.66 -10.02
N CYS A 118 -4.37 8.99 -11.13
CA CYS A 118 -3.21 9.32 -11.96
C CYS A 118 -3.30 10.74 -12.56
N GLU A 119 -4.48 11.20 -12.98
CA GLU A 119 -4.70 12.57 -13.47
C GLU A 119 -4.46 13.63 -12.39
N ILE A 120 -4.85 13.34 -11.14
CA ILE A 120 -4.67 14.24 -9.98
C ILE A 120 -3.22 14.25 -9.47
N LEU A 121 -2.44 13.20 -9.77
CA LEU A 121 -1.04 13.06 -9.39
C LEU A 121 -0.13 13.22 -10.63
N PRO A 122 0.19 14.47 -11.01
CA PRO A 122 0.84 14.76 -12.29
C PRO A 122 2.33 14.38 -12.32
N PHE A 123 2.99 14.30 -11.16
CA PHE A 123 4.41 14.00 -11.10
C PHE A 123 4.65 12.49 -11.06
N VAL A 124 5.68 12.04 -11.77
CA VAL A 124 6.11 10.64 -11.83
C VAL A 124 7.53 10.56 -11.27
N GLY A 125 7.74 9.68 -10.30
CA GLY A 125 9.05 9.33 -9.78
C GLY A 125 9.38 7.86 -10.04
N GLU A 126 10.67 7.59 -10.22
CA GLU A 126 11.20 6.23 -10.32
C GLU A 126 12.29 6.03 -9.27
N MET A 127 12.15 5.02 -8.42
CA MET A 127 13.24 4.59 -7.54
C MET A 127 13.95 3.39 -8.14
N ALA A 128 15.19 3.59 -8.58
CA ALA A 128 16.13 2.53 -8.91
C ALA A 128 17.11 2.34 -7.73
N THR A 129 16.98 1.24 -7.00
CA THR A 129 17.97 0.84 -5.99
C THR A 129 19.26 0.42 -6.70
N ARG A 130 20.32 1.24 -6.57
CA ARG A 130 21.63 1.08 -7.26
C ARG A 130 22.40 -0.22 -6.95
N SER A 131 21.85 -1.16 -6.18
CA SER A 131 22.59 -2.30 -5.60
C SER A 131 22.10 -3.69 -6.03
N GLN A 132 21.09 -3.83 -6.88
CA GLN A 132 20.67 -5.17 -7.31
C GLN A 132 20.45 -5.25 -8.82
N SER A 133 21.09 -6.24 -9.44
CA SER A 133 20.94 -6.67 -10.83
C SER A 133 19.56 -7.26 -11.15
N PHE A 134 18.53 -6.94 -10.35
CA PHE A 134 17.20 -7.52 -10.44
C PHE A 134 16.16 -6.41 -10.42
N GLY A 135 15.52 -6.19 -11.57
CA GLY A 135 14.62 -5.08 -11.87
C GLY A 135 13.30 -5.07 -11.09
N SER A 136 13.33 -5.00 -9.77
CA SER A 136 12.17 -4.58 -8.97
C SER A 136 12.15 -3.05 -8.85
N LYS A 137 11.89 -2.38 -9.99
CA LYS A 137 11.53 -0.96 -10.03
C LYS A 137 10.05 -0.87 -9.62
N PHE A 138 9.75 -0.40 -8.42
CA PHE A 138 8.42 0.17 -8.19
C PHE A 138 8.42 1.59 -8.73
N SER A 139 7.32 2.01 -9.36
CA SER A 139 7.12 3.39 -9.76
C SER A 139 6.20 4.06 -8.76
N TYR A 140 6.24 5.38 -8.70
CA TYR A 140 5.27 6.13 -7.93
C TYR A 140 4.86 7.39 -8.65
N ARG A 141 3.63 7.81 -8.39
CA ARG A 141 3.13 9.13 -8.74
C ARG A 141 2.92 9.95 -7.50
N TYR A 142 3.10 11.25 -7.61
CA TYR A 142 2.88 12.13 -6.49
C TYR A 142 2.33 13.50 -6.89
N SER A 143 1.81 14.19 -5.90
CA SER A 143 1.44 15.60 -5.96
C SER A 143 1.75 16.24 -4.62
N LEU A 144 2.45 17.37 -4.64
CA LEU A 144 2.80 18.14 -3.45
C LEU A 144 2.16 19.52 -3.56
N SER A 145 1.65 20.00 -2.44
CA SER A 145 1.17 21.37 -2.28
C SER A 145 1.96 22.04 -1.18
N ASN A 146 2.83 22.97 -1.58
CA ASN A 146 3.64 23.76 -0.64
C ASN A 146 2.77 24.68 0.22
N GLU A 147 1.61 25.11 -0.30
CA GLU A 147 0.70 26.02 0.42
C GLU A 147 -0.01 25.32 1.57
N THR A 148 -0.35 24.04 1.40
CA THR A 148 -1.15 23.28 2.38
C THR A 148 -0.34 22.21 3.12
N ASP A 149 0.97 22.16 2.86
CA ASP A 149 1.90 21.18 3.43
C ASP A 149 1.39 19.74 3.27
N PHE A 150 0.84 19.50 2.08
CA PHE A 150 0.12 18.29 1.71
C PHE A 150 0.89 17.53 0.65
N GLY A 151 0.88 16.20 0.75
CA GLY A 151 1.43 15.33 -0.28
C GLY A 151 0.57 14.11 -0.48
N ALA A 152 0.31 13.75 -1.73
CA ALA A 152 -0.33 12.49 -2.09
C ALA A 152 0.63 11.64 -2.92
N PHE A 153 0.64 10.33 -2.64
CA PHE A 153 1.55 9.37 -3.25
C PHE A 153 0.77 8.13 -3.66
N LEU A 154 0.90 7.74 -4.92
CA LEU A 154 0.44 6.46 -5.44
C LEU A 154 1.68 5.62 -5.75
N ILE A 155 1.93 4.59 -4.95
CA ILE A 155 3.07 3.68 -5.11
C ILE A 155 2.58 2.43 -5.84
N ILE A 156 3.13 2.17 -7.01
CA ILE A 156 2.72 1.09 -7.90
C ILE A 156 3.77 -0.02 -7.82
N TYR A 157 3.37 -1.15 -7.25
CA TYR A 157 4.16 -2.37 -7.19
C TYR A 157 3.89 -3.21 -8.46
N ARG A 158 4.71 -4.25 -8.68
CA ARG A 158 4.48 -5.21 -9.78
C ARG A 158 3.06 -5.82 -9.66
N ASP A 159 2.50 -6.20 -10.81
CA ASP A 159 1.24 -6.94 -10.93
C ASP A 159 -0.01 -6.20 -10.39
N CYS A 160 -0.09 -4.89 -10.64
CA CYS A 160 -1.27 -4.05 -10.40
C CYS A 160 -1.68 -3.88 -8.93
N VAL A 161 -0.79 -4.15 -7.98
CA VAL A 161 -0.98 -3.78 -6.57
C VAL A 161 -0.45 -2.37 -6.36
N ALA A 162 -1.25 -1.49 -5.75
CA ALA A 162 -0.77 -0.17 -5.37
C ALA A 162 -1.13 0.20 -3.93
N GLY A 163 -0.26 1.00 -3.33
CA GLY A 163 -0.56 1.75 -2.12
C GLY A 163 -0.86 3.20 -2.47
N PHE A 164 -1.93 3.75 -1.92
CA PHE A 164 -2.17 5.19 -1.93
C PHE A 164 -1.95 5.75 -0.53
N ALA A 165 -1.23 6.86 -0.45
CA ALA A 165 -0.91 7.49 0.82
C ALA A 165 -1.03 9.01 0.73
N VAL A 166 -1.44 9.61 1.83
CA VAL A 166 -1.59 11.05 1.99
C VAL A 166 -0.82 11.49 3.23
N VAL A 167 0.02 12.50 3.05
CA VAL A 167 0.68 13.26 4.11
C VAL A 167 -0.04 14.60 4.24
N ALA A 168 -0.45 14.95 5.45
CA ALA A 168 -1.07 16.24 5.72
C ALA A 168 -0.91 16.63 7.20
N PRO A 169 -1.14 17.91 7.57
CA PRO A 169 -1.30 18.33 8.95
C PRO A 169 -2.42 17.56 9.66
N SER A 170 -2.26 17.33 10.96
CA SER A 170 -3.19 16.54 11.78
C SER A 170 -4.62 17.06 11.72
N GLU A 171 -4.78 18.38 11.62
CA GLU A 171 -6.06 19.10 11.61
C GLU A 171 -6.89 18.76 10.36
N MET A 172 -6.24 18.45 9.24
CA MET A 172 -6.94 18.01 8.03
C MET A 172 -7.63 16.66 8.25
N PHE A 173 -6.99 15.74 8.96
CA PHE A 173 -7.56 14.42 9.22
C PHE A 173 -8.70 14.46 10.26
N ILE A 174 -8.71 15.45 11.15
CA ILE A 174 -9.86 15.71 12.03
C ILE A 174 -11.11 16.07 11.19
N ARG A 175 -10.94 16.90 10.14
CA ARG A 175 -12.06 17.31 9.27
C ARG A 175 -12.62 16.16 8.44
N TYR A 176 -11.78 15.22 8.02
CA TYR A 176 -12.15 14.08 7.17
C TYR A 176 -12.26 12.76 7.93
N ASN A 177 -12.39 12.83 9.25
CA ASN A 177 -12.24 11.68 10.15
C ASN A 177 -13.23 10.53 9.87
N SER A 178 -14.41 10.84 9.31
CA SER A 178 -15.43 9.84 8.97
C SER A 178 -14.99 8.85 7.87
N GLN A 179 -13.93 9.14 7.13
CA GLN A 179 -13.44 8.31 6.02
C GLN A 179 -12.18 7.49 6.38
N ILE A 180 -11.58 7.72 7.54
CA ILE A 180 -10.29 7.13 7.95
C ILE A 180 -10.55 6.03 8.96
N ARG A 181 -9.93 4.85 8.75
CA ARG A 181 -10.06 3.73 9.69
C ARG A 181 -8.85 3.67 10.62
N VAL A 182 -9.08 3.20 11.85
CA VAL A 182 -7.99 2.84 12.77
C VAL A 182 -7.10 1.78 12.10
N GLY A 183 -5.80 2.06 12.09
CA GLY A 183 -4.78 1.26 11.41
C GLY A 183 -4.29 1.81 10.07
N ASP A 184 -4.96 2.84 9.55
CA ASP A 184 -4.60 3.50 8.29
C ASP A 184 -3.85 4.81 8.54
N LEU A 185 -3.92 5.36 9.77
CA LEU A 185 -3.31 6.63 10.14
C LEU A 185 -2.05 6.44 11.00
N PHE A 186 -0.96 7.11 10.62
CA PHE A 186 0.34 7.04 11.27
C PHE A 186 0.85 8.42 11.64
N ARG A 187 1.60 8.51 12.73
CA ARG A 187 2.26 9.73 13.19
C ARG A 187 3.76 9.50 13.38
N PRO A 188 4.61 10.48 13.07
CA PRO A 188 5.99 10.44 13.47
C PRO A 188 6.12 10.66 14.97
N VAL A 189 7.00 9.89 15.58
CA VAL A 189 7.29 9.89 17.01
C VAL A 189 8.81 9.98 17.18
N PRO A 190 9.32 11.07 17.77
CA PRO A 190 10.75 11.25 17.97
C PRO A 190 11.38 10.04 18.68
N GLY A 191 12.49 9.54 18.13
CA GLY A 191 13.22 8.38 18.65
C GLY A 191 12.56 7.01 18.44
N ARG A 192 11.31 6.95 17.94
CA ARG A 192 10.57 5.69 17.73
C ARG A 192 10.15 5.44 16.28
N GLY A 193 10.25 6.46 15.41
CA GLY A 193 9.91 6.35 14.00
C GLY A 193 8.43 6.67 13.75
N LEU A 194 7.70 5.78 13.09
CA LEU A 194 6.26 5.94 12.84
C LEU A 194 5.45 5.03 13.76
N GLU A 195 4.43 5.59 14.39
CA GLU A 195 3.46 4.85 15.19
C GLU A 195 2.07 4.94 14.58
N MET A 196 1.34 3.82 14.64
CA MET A 196 -0.07 3.76 14.29
C MET A 196 -0.90 4.57 15.30
N CYS A 197 -1.80 5.40 14.81
CA CYS A 197 -2.76 6.09 15.67
C CYS A 197 -3.82 5.08 16.12
N LEU A 198 -3.83 4.77 17.42
CA LEU A 198 -4.80 3.84 18.03
C LEU A 198 -6.18 4.46 18.16
N GLU A 199 -6.23 5.79 18.13
CA GLU A 199 -7.44 6.59 18.15
C GLU A 199 -7.37 7.58 16.99
N LEU A 200 -8.54 7.87 16.42
CA LEU A 200 -8.66 8.94 15.46
C LEU A 200 -8.55 10.28 16.19
N PRO A 201 -7.91 11.30 15.60
CA PRO A 201 -7.77 12.59 16.26
C PRO A 201 -9.16 13.16 16.51
N LEU A 202 -9.51 13.31 17.79
CA LEU A 202 -10.80 13.86 18.20
C LEU A 202 -10.85 15.33 17.79
N ALA A 203 -11.99 15.77 17.27
CA ALA A 203 -12.26 17.19 17.15
C ALA A 203 -12.25 17.78 18.56
N ILE A 204 -11.27 18.63 18.85
CA ILE A 204 -11.38 19.54 19.99
C ILE A 204 -12.43 20.55 19.54
N VAL A 205 -13.65 20.40 20.08
CA VAL A 205 -14.75 21.36 19.94
C VAL A 205 -14.48 22.54 20.85
#